data_AF-A0A7S4IW77-F1
#
_entry.id   AF-A0A7S4IW77-F1
#
_cell.length_a   1.000
_cell.length_b   1.000
_cell.length_c   1.000
_cell.angle_alpha   90.00
_cell.angle_beta   90.00
_cell.angle_gamma   90.00
#
_symmetry.space_group_name_H-M   'P 1'
#
loop_
_entity.id
_entity.type
_entity.pdbx_description
1 polymer ?
#
loop_
_entity_poly.entity_id
_entity_poly.type
_entity_poly.pdbx_seq_one_letter_code
_entity_poly.pdbx_strand_id
1 'polypeptide(L)'
;AAAEALSKAARAVEEADAARGVALFSSACELFEGVDETGRLITAVEIYKVAVSFMIRTLDASSRAARLAQAAALLEKQAAHHATLDSQHSVARCALSAVV
;
A
#
# COMPACT_ATOMS: atom_id res chain seq x y z
N ALA A 1 -0.54 9.74 -9.39
CA ALA A 1 -0.10 11.15 -9.57
C ALA A 1 0.70 11.73 -8.40
N ALA A 2 0.21 11.84 -7.15
CA ALA A 2 1.06 12.30 -6.03
C ALA A 2 1.68 11.13 -5.23
N ALA A 3 0.89 10.10 -4.92
CA ALA A 3 1.34 8.94 -4.17
C ALA A 3 2.41 8.10 -4.89
N GLU A 4 2.31 7.96 -6.22
CA GLU A 4 3.35 7.30 -7.02
C GLU A 4 4.67 8.08 -7.02
N ALA A 5 4.61 9.42 -7.03
CA ALA A 5 5.79 10.27 -6.93
C ALA A 5 6.46 10.11 -5.57
N LEU A 6 5.67 10.03 -4.49
CA LEU A 6 6.16 9.74 -3.14
C LEU A 6 6.76 8.34 -3.02
N SER A 7 6.11 7.31 -3.60
CA SER A 7 6.64 5.95 -3.66
C SER A 7 7.98 5.89 -4.43
N LYS A 8 8.09 6.60 -5.55
CA LYS A 8 9.33 6.72 -6.32
C LYS A 8 10.41 7.46 -5.53
N ALA A 9 10.06 8.55 -4.86
CA ALA A 9 10.97 9.28 -3.99
C ALA A 9 11.46 8.44 -2.81
N ALA A 10 10.58 7.64 -2.21
CA ALA A 10 10.91 6.73 -1.11
C ALA A 10 11.94 5.68 -1.53
N ARG A 11 11.78 5.10 -2.72
CA ARG A 11 12.78 4.18 -3.31
C ARG A 11 14.12 4.87 -3.58
N ALA A 12 14.10 6.13 -4.02
CA ALA A 12 15.32 6.87 -4.32
C ALA A 12 16.15 7.22 -3.08
N VAL A 13 15.53 7.26 -1.89
CA VAL A 13 16.22 7.53 -0.62
C VAL A 13 16.46 6.28 0.23
N GLU A 14 16.07 5.09 -0.25
CA GLU A 14 16.11 3.81 0.48
C GLU A 14 17.46 3.52 1.14
N GLU A 15 18.54 3.75 0.39
CA GLU A 15 19.90 3.41 0.81
C GLU A 15 20.56 4.51 1.66
N ALA A 16 20.05 5.74 1.58
CA ALA A 16 20.66 6.91 2.24
C ALA A 16 19.94 7.32 3.53
N ASP A 17 18.61 7.16 3.59
CA ASP A 17 17.79 7.56 4.73
C ASP A 17 16.52 6.70 4.79
N ALA A 18 16.63 5.56 5.48
CA ALA A 18 15.52 4.64 5.65
C ALA A 18 14.35 5.26 6.41
N ALA A 19 14.58 6.17 7.35
CA ALA A 19 13.51 6.80 8.13
C ALA A 19 12.67 7.73 7.22
N ARG A 20 13.34 8.51 6.37
CA ARG A 20 12.67 9.34 5.36
C ARG A 20 11.96 8.50 4.31
N GLY A 21 12.55 7.39 3.88
CA GLY A 21 11.89 6.44 2.98
C GLY A 21 10.59 5.88 3.56
N VAL A 22 10.60 5.49 4.84
CA VAL A 22 9.38 5.06 5.56
C VAL A 22 8.32 6.17 5.56
N ALA A 23 8.69 7.41 5.93
CA ALA A 23 7.74 8.51 5.99
C ALA A 23 7.10 8.81 4.62
N LEU A 24 7.88 8.78 3.53
CA LEU A 24 7.37 8.97 2.18
C LEU A 24 6.41 7.86 1.75
N PHE A 25 6.69 6.60 2.11
CA PHE A 25 5.77 5.50 1.88
C PHE A 25 4.48 5.62 2.68
N SER A 26 4.56 6.03 3.95
CA SER A 26 3.37 6.28 4.78
C SER A 26 2.49 7.37 4.18
N SER A 27 3.06 8.51 3.78
CA SER A 27 2.30 9.58 3.10
C SER A 27 1.75 9.14 1.74
N ALA A 28 2.47 8.28 1.00
CA ALA A 28 1.94 7.70 -0.24
C ALA A 28 0.70 6.85 0.02
N CYS A 29 0.69 6.06 1.09
CA CYS A 29 -0.43 5.22 1.49
C CYS A 29 -1.65 6.05 1.91
N GLU A 30 -1.46 7.07 2.74
CA GLU A 30 -2.52 7.97 3.21
C GLU A 30 -3.24 8.70 2.07
N LEU A 31 -2.53 9.05 1.00
CA LEU A 31 -3.12 9.69 -0.18
C LEU A 31 -4.10 8.79 -0.95
N PHE A 32 -4.05 7.48 -0.77
CA PHE A 32 -5.04 6.56 -1.34
C PHE A 32 -6.24 6.32 -0.43
N GLU A 33 -6.13 6.57 0.89
CA GLU A 33 -7.26 6.45 1.82
C GLU A 33 -8.36 7.47 1.53
N GLY A 34 -8.04 8.59 0.88
CA GLY A 34 -9.02 9.60 0.45
C GLY A 34 -9.68 9.34 -0.90
N VAL A 35 -9.41 8.20 -1.53
CA VAL A 35 -9.70 7.99 -2.95
C VAL A 35 -10.42 6.66 -3.17
N ASP A 36 -11.75 6.72 -3.32
CA ASP A 36 -12.60 5.55 -3.50
C ASP A 36 -12.91 5.29 -4.99
N GLU A 37 -11.85 5.21 -5.82
CA GLU A 37 -11.99 4.83 -7.22
C GLU A 37 -11.32 3.48 -7.47
N THR A 38 -12.06 2.54 -8.05
CA THR A 38 -11.62 1.16 -8.29
C THR A 38 -10.27 1.05 -9.01
N GLY A 39 -10.00 1.94 -9.97
CA GLY A 39 -8.70 1.97 -10.67
C GLY A 39 -7.52 2.35 -9.78
N ARG A 40 -7.78 3.03 -8.66
CA ARG A 40 -6.78 3.51 -7.69
C ARG A 40 -6.56 2.50 -6.55
N LEU A 41 -7.49 1.55 -6.33
CA LEU A 41 -7.36 0.47 -5.34
C LEU A 41 -6.24 -0.51 -5.69
N ILE A 42 -6.11 -0.91 -6.97
CA ILE A 42 -5.04 -1.83 -7.41
C ILE A 42 -3.66 -1.17 -7.17
N THR A 43 -3.51 0.09 -7.58
CA THR A 43 -2.28 0.87 -7.36
C THR A 43 -1.98 1.05 -5.87
N ALA A 44 -3.00 1.26 -5.03
CA ALA A 44 -2.84 1.35 -3.59
C ALA A 44 -2.28 0.03 -3.01
N VAL A 45 -2.86 -1.11 -3.38
CA VAL A 45 -2.40 -2.45 -2.96
C VAL A 45 -0.93 -2.70 -3.31
N GLU A 46 -0.50 -2.30 -4.51
CA GLU A 46 0.90 -2.43 -4.91
C GLU A 46 1.83 -1.55 -4.07
N ILE A 47 1.41 -0.32 -3.76
CA ILE A 47 2.19 0.61 -2.94
C ILE A 47 2.29 0.12 -1.49
N TYR A 48 1.21 -0.40 -0.90
CA TYR A 48 1.23 -1.04 0.42
C TYR A 48 2.25 -2.19 0.46
N LYS A 49 2.24 -3.08 -0.54
CA LYS A 49 3.17 -4.20 -0.62
C LYS A 49 4.63 -3.74 -0.63
N VAL A 50 4.93 -2.70 -1.40
CA VAL A 50 6.28 -2.13 -1.51
C VAL A 50 6.69 -1.47 -0.19
N ALA A 51 5.80 -0.69 0.43
CA ALA A 51 6.03 -0.03 1.71
C ALA A 51 6.32 -1.02 2.84
N VAL A 52 5.51 -2.08 2.97
CA VAL A 52 5.72 -3.16 3.94
C VAL A 52 7.06 -3.85 3.71
N SER A 53 7.37 -4.20 2.47
CA SER A 53 8.65 -4.83 2.10
C SER A 53 9.84 -3.93 2.43
N PHE A 54 9.70 -2.61 2.25
CA PHE A 54 10.70 -1.63 2.63
C PHE A 54 10.89 -1.55 4.14
N MET A 55 9.80 -1.42 4.90
CA MET A 55 9.83 -1.33 6.37
C MET A 55 10.50 -2.56 7.00
N ILE A 56 10.27 -3.76 6.44
CA ILE A 56 10.89 -5.01 6.89
C ILE A 56 12.39 -5.05 6.55
N ARG A 57 12.77 -4.71 5.31
CA ARG A 57 14.17 -4.75 4.86
C ARG A 57 15.05 -3.74 5.58
N THR A 58 14.48 -2.63 6.02
CA THR A 58 15.21 -1.54 6.65
C THR A 58 15.12 -1.55 8.19
N LEU A 59 14.67 -2.66 8.79
CA LEU A 59 14.58 -2.80 10.25
C LEU A 59 15.95 -2.61 10.92
N ASP A 60 16.06 -1.57 11.74
CA ASP A 60 17.17 -1.40 12.67
C ASP A 60 16.73 -1.75 14.11
N ALA A 61 17.69 -2.01 15.00
CA ALA A 61 17.40 -2.43 16.37
C ALA A 61 16.65 -1.36 17.19
N SER A 62 16.89 -0.08 16.90
CA SER A 62 16.29 1.06 17.61
C SER A 62 14.84 1.36 17.22
N SER A 63 14.40 0.95 16.04
CA SER A 63 13.07 1.25 15.50
C SER A 63 12.28 0.01 15.10
N ARG A 64 12.82 -1.20 15.34
CA ARG A 64 12.22 -2.48 14.97
C ARG A 64 10.74 -2.59 15.35
N ALA A 65 10.41 -2.35 16.61
CA ALA A 65 9.03 -2.47 17.10
C ALA A 65 8.08 -1.48 16.40
N ALA A 66 8.51 -0.22 16.25
CA ALA A 66 7.72 0.82 15.60
C ALA A 66 7.49 0.50 14.11
N ARG A 67 8.52 0.07 13.39
CA ARG A 67 8.41 -0.29 11.97
C ARG A 67 7.56 -1.54 11.74
N LEU A 68 7.65 -2.53 12.62
CA LEU A 68 6.77 -3.71 12.56
C LEU A 68 5.31 -3.36 12.83
N ALA A 69 5.04 -2.48 13.80
CA ALA A 69 3.68 -2.00 14.07
C ALA A 69 3.10 -1.23 12.87
N GLN A 70 3.90 -0.37 12.23
CA GLN A 70 3.49 0.33 11.01
C GLN A 70 3.25 -0.63 9.85
N ALA A 71 4.12 -1.62 9.64
CA ALA A 71 3.93 -2.63 8.61
C ALA A 71 2.65 -3.46 8.84
N ALA A 72 2.36 -3.83 10.09
CA ALA A 72 1.11 -4.52 10.44
C ALA A 72 -0.13 -3.68 10.11
N ALA A 73 -0.13 -2.40 10.48
CA ALA A 73 -1.24 -1.49 10.16
C ALA A 73 -1.45 -1.34 8.64
N LEU A 74 -0.37 -1.28 7.86
CA LEU A 74 -0.47 -1.25 6.39
C LEU A 74 -1.00 -2.57 5.81
N LEU A 75 -0.64 -3.71 6.39
CA LEU A 75 -1.17 -5.02 5.97
C LEU A 75 -2.68 -5.15 6.25
N GLU A 76 -3.16 -4.66 7.38
CA GLU A 76 -4.60 -4.63 7.69
C GLU A 76 -5.37 -3.79 6.66
N LYS A 77 -4.85 -2.61 6.32
CA LYS A 77 -5.43 -1.76 5.28
C LYS A 77 -5.40 -2.43 3.91
N GLN A 78 -4.27 -3.05 3.56
CA GLN A 78 -4.13 -3.80 2.31
C GLN A 78 -5.16 -4.94 2.21
N ALA A 79 -5.39 -5.67 3.31
CA ALA A 79 -6.38 -6.75 3.36
C ALA A 79 -7.81 -6.24 3.13
N ALA A 80 -8.17 -5.09 3.70
CA ALA A 80 -9.47 -4.46 3.45
C ALA A 80 -9.66 -4.09 1.97
N HIS A 81 -8.64 -3.50 1.34
CA HIS A 81 -8.70 -3.16 -0.09
C HIS A 81 -8.77 -4.39 -1.00
N HIS A 82 -8.05 -5.48 -0.67
CA HIS A 82 -8.16 -6.75 -1.38
C HIS A 82 -9.57 -7.34 -1.29
N ALA A 83 -10.17 -7.35 -0.09
CA ALA A 83 -11.53 -7.84 0.08
C ALA A 83 -12.55 -7.04 -0.76
N THR A 84 -12.37 -5.72 -0.85
CA THR A 84 -13.20 -4.87 -1.73
C THR A 84 -13.04 -5.25 -3.20
N LEU A 85 -11.80 -5.41 -3.69
CA LEU A 85 -11.51 -5.81 -5.07
C LEU A 85 -12.12 -7.17 -5.41
N ASP A 86 -11.95 -8.15 -4.54
CA ASP A 86 -12.52 -9.50 -4.72
C ASP A 86 -14.06 -9.48 -4.76
N SER A 87 -14.69 -8.66 -3.91
CA SER A 87 -16.15 -8.50 -3.92
C SER A 87 -16.64 -7.94 -5.27
N GLN A 88 -15.94 -6.96 -5.83
CA GLN A 88 -16.29 -6.34 -7.10
C GLN A 88 -16.09 -7.29 -8.27
N HIS A 89 -14.99 -8.06 -8.28
CA HIS A 89 -14.77 -9.10 -9.29
C HIS A 89 -15.82 -10.21 -9.23
N SER A 90 -16.26 -10.57 -8.01
CA SER A 90 -17.35 -11.53 -7.82
C SER A 90 -18.66 -11.01 -8.40
N VAL A 91 -19.03 -9.77 -8.11
CA VAL A 91 -20.22 -9.12 -8.68
C VAL A 91 -20.15 -9.04 -10.21
N ALA A 92 -19.01 -8.63 -10.76
CA ALA A 92 -18.80 -8.55 -12.20
C ALA A 92 -18.94 -9.92 -12.88
N ARG A 93 -18.37 -10.99 -12.28
CA ARG A 93 -18.53 -12.37 -12.75
C ARG A 93 -19.99 -12.83 -12.74
N CYS A 94 -20.72 -12.55 -11.66
CA CYS A 94 -22.14 -12.89 -11.56
C CYS A 94 -22.96 -12.16 -12.63
N ALA A 95 -22.72 -10.87 -12.85
CA ALA A 95 -23.37 -10.09 -13.89
C ALA A 95 -23.08 -10.63 -15.30
N LEU A 96 -21.81 -10.98 -15.59
CA LEU A 96 -21.41 -11.60 -16.85
C LEU A 96 -22.09 -12.96 -17.07
N SER A 97 -22.19 -13.80 -16.04
CA SER A 97 -22.84 -15.12 -16.13
C SER A 97 -24.35 -15.07 -16.34
N ALA A 98 -24.99 -13.92 -16.11
CA ALA A 98 -26.43 -13.74 -16.34
C ALA A 98 -26.75 -13.24 -17.76
N VAL A 99 -25.74 -12.83 -18.53
CA VAL A 99 -25.88 -12.24 -19.88
C VAL A 99 -25.39 -13.21 -20.98
N VAL A 100 -24.63 -14.25 -20.61
CA VAL A 100 -24.16 -15.34 -21.48
C VAL A 100 -25.00 -16.59 -21.25
#